data_AF-A0A6A6ZW33-F1
#
_entry.id   AF-A0A6A6ZW33-F1
#
_cell.length_a   1.000
_cell.length_b   1.000
_cell.length_c   1.000
_cell.angle_alpha   90.00
_cell.angle_beta   90.00
_cell.angle_gamma   90.00
#
_symmetry.space_group_name_H-M   'P 1'
#
loop_
_entity.id
_entity.type
_entity.pdbx_description
1 polymer ?
#
loop_
_entity_poly.entity_id
_entity_poly.type
_entity_poly.pdbx_seq_one_letter_code
_entity_poly.pdbx_strand_id
1 'polypeptide(L)'
;MSLVTLRQAAVSYIKQAQDVDHTLEQLSKQLRPKADRKKRVGELEAQKVTIENNIQANLVPYAQAICQHFCKKVLAKLPRELRELVYEHVVTPDYIYAGPQYLTRTGTPCEADRDAHYWDPEYVGEVMRVDLVQTWYRVSLFYFWDRPKNVEVIEHFMTHDRWGLGLKPYEHVARVRFDLGDTIIHHDFHQQQEPCIPEQYPMTITEPLKKMAQFSFPNRVKFLIRIHTLGSLEHACFRGDQYCNMLEEIIADLKALRSGGHRFRVEWSELDNLEFASNTSTLSYDAWNGEIRSAVARLVHK
;
A
#
# COMPACT_ATOMS: atom_id res chain seq x y z
N MET A 1 -37.77 4.21 -6.40
CA MET A 1 -38.19 2.79 -6.30
C MET A 1 -37.85 2.31 -4.89
N SER A 2 -38.72 1.54 -4.21
CA SER A 2 -38.45 1.10 -2.83
C SER A 2 -37.43 -0.06 -2.79
N LEU A 3 -36.69 -0.20 -1.68
CA LEU A 3 -35.80 -1.35 -1.45
C LEU A 3 -36.52 -2.70 -1.60
N VAL A 4 -37.79 -2.75 -1.16
CA VAL A 4 -38.64 -3.94 -1.26
C VAL A 4 -38.89 -4.29 -2.73
N THR A 5 -39.19 -3.29 -3.56
CA THR A 5 -39.45 -3.47 -5.00
C THR A 5 -38.21 -3.98 -5.72
N LEU A 6 -37.03 -3.39 -5.47
CA LEU A 6 -35.77 -3.82 -6.07
C LEU A 6 -35.41 -5.26 -5.69
N ARG A 7 -35.58 -5.61 -4.40
CA ARG A 7 -35.38 -6.99 -3.92
C ARG A 7 -36.30 -7.98 -4.63
N GLN A 8 -37.59 -7.65 -4.73
CA GLN A 8 -38.58 -8.51 -5.36
C GLN A 8 -38.27 -8.73 -6.85
N ALA A 9 -37.86 -7.68 -7.56
CA ALA A 9 -37.42 -7.79 -8.96
C ALA A 9 -36.19 -8.71 -9.09
N ALA A 10 -35.14 -8.49 -8.30
CA ALA A 10 -33.94 -9.32 -8.34
C ALA A 10 -34.24 -10.80 -8.04
N VAL A 11 -35.04 -11.09 -7.01
CA VAL A 11 -35.46 -12.46 -6.67
C VAL A 11 -36.27 -13.11 -7.80
N SER A 12 -37.15 -12.35 -8.47
CA SER A 12 -37.90 -12.86 -9.61
C SER A 12 -36.99 -13.26 -10.77
N TYR A 13 -36.00 -12.43 -11.11
CA TYR A 13 -35.06 -12.75 -12.20
C TYR A 13 -34.12 -13.92 -11.86
N ILE A 14 -33.66 -14.04 -10.60
CA ILE A 14 -32.85 -15.19 -10.16
C ILE A 14 -33.61 -16.50 -10.36
N LYS A 15 -34.91 -16.55 -10.02
CA LYS A 15 -35.74 -17.73 -10.25
C LYS A 15 -35.85 -18.06 -11.74
N GLN A 16 -36.07 -17.05 -12.59
CA GLN A 16 -36.13 -17.25 -14.04
C GLN A 16 -34.82 -17.81 -14.61
N ALA A 17 -33.66 -17.36 -14.10
CA ALA A 17 -32.37 -17.89 -14.52
C ALA A 17 -32.21 -19.38 -14.15
N GLN A 18 -32.62 -19.75 -12.92
CA GLN A 18 -32.59 -21.14 -12.46
C GLN A 18 -33.48 -22.05 -13.33
N ASP A 19 -34.65 -21.58 -13.72
CA ASP A 19 -35.57 -22.32 -14.59
C ASP A 19 -34.98 -22.53 -16.00
N VAL A 20 -34.31 -21.51 -16.55
CA VAL A 20 -33.62 -21.60 -17.85
C VAL A 20 -32.44 -22.56 -17.80
N ASP A 21 -31.61 -22.49 -16.75
CA ASP A 21 -30.48 -23.41 -16.56
C ASP A 21 -30.94 -24.86 -16.45
N HIS A 22 -32.01 -25.11 -15.67
CA HIS A 22 -32.60 -26.43 -15.57
C HIS A 22 -33.10 -26.95 -16.93
N THR A 23 -33.74 -26.08 -17.72
CA THR A 23 -34.23 -26.42 -19.07
C THR A 23 -33.07 -26.72 -20.03
N LEU A 24 -32.00 -25.93 -19.98
CA LEU A 24 -30.78 -26.17 -20.77
C LEU A 24 -30.15 -27.51 -20.40
N GLU A 25 -30.08 -27.86 -19.12
CA GLU A 25 -29.55 -29.14 -18.65
C GLU A 25 -30.43 -30.34 -19.08
N GLN A 26 -31.76 -30.20 -19.02
CA GLN A 26 -32.67 -31.23 -19.53
C GLN A 26 -32.51 -31.42 -21.04
N LEU A 27 -32.40 -30.33 -21.80
CA LEU A 27 -32.16 -30.38 -23.25
C LEU A 27 -30.78 -30.96 -23.57
N SER A 28 -29.75 -30.73 -22.74
CA SER A 28 -28.41 -31.28 -22.94
C SER A 28 -28.39 -32.82 -22.84
N LYS A 29 -29.18 -33.38 -21.91
CA LYS A 29 -29.29 -34.83 -21.64
C LYS A 29 -30.07 -35.63 -22.69
N GLN A 30 -30.90 -34.99 -23.52
CA GLN A 30 -31.64 -35.71 -24.55
C GLN A 30 -30.69 -36.19 -25.68
N LEU A 31 -30.50 -37.50 -25.82
CA LEU A 31 -29.40 -38.17 -26.55
C LEU A 31 -29.34 -38.02 -28.09
N ARG A 32 -30.10 -37.13 -28.76
CA ARG A 32 -30.00 -36.96 -30.23
C ARG A 32 -29.89 -35.49 -30.66
N PRO A 33 -28.86 -35.12 -31.46
CA PRO A 33 -28.79 -33.79 -32.07
C PRO A 33 -29.79 -33.71 -33.22
N LYS A 34 -30.82 -32.85 -33.07
CA LYS A 34 -31.69 -32.38 -34.17
C LYS A 34 -31.39 -30.91 -34.42
N ALA A 35 -31.52 -30.43 -35.66
CA ALA A 35 -31.31 -29.03 -36.01
C ALA A 35 -32.15 -28.07 -35.13
N ASP A 36 -33.40 -28.46 -34.83
CA ASP A 36 -34.30 -27.71 -33.95
C ASP A 36 -33.77 -27.55 -32.52
N ARG A 37 -33.02 -28.54 -32.02
CA ARG A 37 -32.41 -28.47 -30.69
C ARG A 37 -31.30 -27.42 -30.66
N LYS A 38 -30.46 -27.36 -31.70
CA LYS A 38 -29.40 -26.34 -31.77
C LYS A 38 -29.99 -24.93 -31.78
N LYS A 39 -31.07 -24.72 -32.55
CA LYS A 39 -31.81 -23.45 -32.56
C LYS A 39 -32.36 -23.11 -31.18
N ARG A 40 -33.04 -24.06 -30.52
CA ARG A 40 -33.63 -23.85 -29.20
C ARG A 40 -32.60 -23.62 -28.09
N VAL A 41 -31.43 -24.27 -28.17
CA VAL A 41 -30.31 -23.98 -27.26
C VAL A 41 -29.83 -22.54 -27.46
N GLY A 42 -29.63 -22.10 -28.70
CA GLY A 42 -29.24 -20.70 -28.97
C GLY A 42 -30.27 -19.67 -28.48
N GLU A 43 -31.57 -19.96 -28.61
CA GLU A 43 -32.64 -19.10 -28.06
C GLU A 43 -32.61 -19.02 -26.53
N LEU A 44 -32.40 -20.15 -25.85
CA LEU A 44 -32.30 -20.20 -24.38
C LEU A 44 -31.00 -19.55 -23.88
N GLU A 45 -29.89 -19.67 -24.59
CA GLU A 45 -28.64 -18.97 -24.27
C GLU A 45 -28.83 -17.45 -24.38
N ALA A 46 -29.48 -16.96 -25.45
CA ALA A 46 -29.81 -15.54 -25.59
C ALA A 46 -30.77 -15.05 -24.49
N GLN A 47 -31.75 -15.88 -24.12
CA GLN A 47 -32.64 -15.60 -23.00
C GLN A 47 -31.89 -15.55 -21.67
N LYS A 48 -30.97 -16.48 -21.42
CA LYS A 48 -30.13 -16.51 -20.21
C LYS A 48 -29.33 -15.22 -20.07
N VAL A 49 -28.62 -14.81 -21.12
CA VAL A 49 -27.86 -13.54 -21.13
C VAL A 49 -28.78 -12.35 -20.83
N THR A 50 -29.99 -12.33 -21.40
CA THR A 50 -30.97 -11.27 -21.13
C THR A 50 -31.41 -11.26 -19.66
N ILE A 51 -31.66 -12.43 -19.07
CA ILE A 51 -32.04 -12.55 -17.65
C ILE A 51 -30.88 -12.15 -16.75
N GLU A 52 -29.66 -12.58 -17.02
CA GLU A 52 -28.46 -12.20 -16.24
C GLU A 52 -28.23 -10.68 -16.26
N ASN A 53 -28.38 -10.04 -17.42
CA ASN A 53 -28.32 -8.58 -17.53
C ASN A 53 -29.41 -7.90 -16.68
N ASN A 54 -30.63 -8.45 -16.67
CA ASN A 54 -31.72 -7.93 -15.84
C ASN A 54 -31.48 -8.14 -14.34
N ILE A 55 -30.91 -9.29 -13.94
CA ILE A 55 -30.48 -9.53 -12.55
C ILE A 55 -29.49 -8.44 -12.16
N GLN A 56 -28.44 -8.24 -12.95
CA GLN A 56 -27.39 -7.28 -12.64
C GLN A 56 -27.92 -5.84 -12.57
N ALA A 57 -28.77 -5.45 -13.54
CA ALA A 57 -29.40 -4.12 -13.58
C ALA A 57 -30.28 -3.81 -12.37
N ASN A 58 -30.85 -4.84 -11.71
CA ASN A 58 -31.68 -4.66 -10.51
C ASN A 58 -30.91 -4.90 -9.21
N LEU A 59 -29.88 -5.76 -9.23
CA LEU A 59 -29.09 -6.13 -8.06
C LEU A 59 -28.15 -5.00 -7.63
N VAL A 60 -27.53 -4.30 -8.59
CA VAL A 60 -26.59 -3.22 -8.28
C VAL A 60 -27.27 -2.08 -7.50
N PRO A 61 -28.39 -1.48 -7.96
CA PRO A 61 -29.06 -0.42 -7.20
C PRO A 61 -29.58 -0.89 -5.84
N TYR A 62 -29.99 -2.16 -5.74
CA TYR A 62 -30.40 -2.75 -4.46
C TYR A 62 -29.24 -2.86 -3.48
N ALA A 63 -28.10 -3.37 -3.93
CA ALA A 63 -26.89 -3.52 -3.13
C ALA A 63 -26.39 -2.15 -2.66
N GLN A 64 -26.28 -1.18 -3.57
CA GLN A 64 -25.93 0.21 -3.26
C GLN A 64 -26.84 0.80 -2.18
N ALA A 65 -28.17 0.70 -2.37
CA ALA A 65 -29.12 1.28 -1.43
C ALA A 65 -29.08 0.61 -0.04
N ILE A 66 -28.86 -0.71 0.04
CA ILE A 66 -28.68 -1.41 1.32
C ILE A 66 -27.37 -1.01 1.99
N CYS A 67 -26.26 -0.99 1.25
CA CYS A 67 -24.96 -0.59 1.76
C CYS A 67 -25.04 0.83 2.31
N GLN A 68 -25.56 1.78 1.56
CA GLN A 68 -25.69 3.18 2.02
C GLN A 68 -26.56 3.29 3.28
N HIS A 69 -27.65 2.54 3.36
CA HIS A 69 -28.51 2.53 4.55
C HIS A 69 -27.76 2.02 5.78
N PHE A 70 -26.99 0.95 5.61
CA PHE A 70 -26.12 0.42 6.66
C PHE A 70 -25.03 1.44 7.05
N CYS A 71 -24.32 2.00 6.08
CA CYS A 71 -23.25 2.98 6.30
C CYS A 71 -23.76 4.23 7.04
N LYS A 72 -24.93 4.74 6.67
CA LYS A 72 -25.61 5.84 7.38
C LYS A 72 -25.90 5.49 8.85
N LYS A 73 -26.36 4.27 9.13
CA LYS A 73 -26.58 3.82 10.51
C LYS A 73 -25.27 3.72 11.30
N VAL A 74 -24.21 3.21 10.69
CA VAL A 74 -22.88 3.14 11.30
C VAL A 74 -22.39 4.55 11.64
N LEU A 75 -22.42 5.49 10.70
CA LEU A 75 -22.03 6.89 10.92
C LEU A 75 -22.86 7.57 12.02
N ALA A 76 -24.17 7.29 12.08
CA ALA A 76 -25.07 7.92 13.05
C ALA A 76 -25.00 7.31 14.46
N LYS A 77 -24.52 6.07 14.61
CA LYS A 77 -24.54 5.33 15.88
C LYS A 77 -23.18 5.12 16.49
N LEU A 78 -22.13 4.97 15.68
CA LEU A 78 -20.79 4.73 16.17
C LEU A 78 -19.99 6.03 16.19
N PRO A 79 -19.35 6.40 17.31
CA PRO A 79 -18.36 7.46 17.33
C PRO A 79 -17.17 7.09 16.43
N ARG A 80 -16.42 8.12 16.01
CA ARG A 80 -15.38 7.99 14.99
C ARG A 80 -14.35 6.92 15.35
N GLU A 81 -13.93 6.85 16.60
CA GLU A 81 -12.90 5.94 17.11
C GLU A 81 -13.33 4.47 16.96
N LEU A 82 -14.61 4.17 17.22
CA LEU A 82 -15.14 2.81 17.03
C LEU A 82 -15.32 2.47 15.55
N ARG A 83 -15.61 3.46 14.69
CA ARG A 83 -15.64 3.25 13.24
C ARG A 83 -14.26 2.93 12.70
N GLU A 84 -13.24 3.65 13.14
CA GLU A 84 -11.85 3.41 12.76
C GLU A 84 -11.45 1.96 13.07
N LEU A 85 -11.77 1.41 14.26
CA LEU A 85 -11.53 0.00 14.60
C LEU A 85 -12.18 -0.98 13.62
N VAL A 86 -13.42 -0.71 13.19
CA VAL A 86 -14.10 -1.54 12.17
C VAL A 86 -13.40 -1.39 10.83
N TYR A 87 -13.04 -0.17 10.45
CA TYR A 87 -12.38 0.11 9.19
C TYR A 87 -11.00 -0.55 9.09
N GLU A 88 -10.24 -0.70 10.19
CA GLU A 88 -8.95 -1.43 10.17
C GLU A 88 -9.11 -2.89 9.72
N HIS A 89 -10.28 -3.49 9.93
CA HIS A 89 -10.60 -4.84 9.48
C HIS A 89 -11.18 -4.89 8.06
N VAL A 90 -11.69 -3.76 7.55
CA VAL A 90 -12.22 -3.65 6.19
C VAL A 90 -11.10 -3.30 5.21
N VAL A 91 -10.30 -2.28 5.55
CA VAL A 91 -9.13 -1.89 4.79
C VAL A 91 -8.01 -2.82 5.24
N THR A 92 -7.90 -3.96 4.56
CA THR A 92 -6.91 -4.98 4.91
C THR A 92 -5.53 -4.32 4.95
N PRO A 93 -4.78 -4.41 6.07
CA PRO A 93 -3.51 -3.73 6.21
C PRO A 93 -2.47 -4.38 5.30
N ASP A 94 -2.40 -3.87 4.08
CA ASP A 94 -1.43 -4.32 3.10
C ASP A 94 -0.10 -3.57 3.20
N TYR A 95 0.93 -4.28 2.77
CA TYR A 95 2.19 -3.67 2.38
C TYR A 95 1.99 -2.97 1.04
N ILE A 96 1.98 -1.64 1.06
CA ILE A 96 1.75 -0.83 -0.12
C ILE A 96 3.10 -0.40 -0.70
N TYR A 97 3.48 -0.98 -1.83
CA TYR A 97 4.71 -0.62 -2.54
C TYR A 97 4.56 0.76 -3.19
N ALA A 98 5.15 1.79 -2.56
CA ALA A 98 5.22 3.14 -3.05
C ALA A 98 6.48 3.30 -3.93
N GLY A 99 6.39 2.89 -5.20
CA GLY A 99 7.45 3.05 -6.20
C GLY A 99 7.09 4.05 -7.31
N PRO A 100 7.87 4.11 -8.41
CA PRO A 100 7.67 5.07 -9.50
C PRO A 100 6.31 5.00 -10.18
N GLN A 101 5.62 3.86 -10.08
CA GLN A 101 4.24 3.74 -10.51
C GLN A 101 3.31 4.75 -9.84
N TYR A 102 3.66 5.28 -8.66
CA TYR A 102 2.92 6.35 -8.01
C TYR A 102 3.03 7.69 -8.75
N LEU A 103 4.09 7.90 -9.53
CA LEU A 103 4.30 9.13 -10.30
C LEU A 103 3.41 9.20 -11.55
N THR A 104 2.95 8.05 -12.04
CA THR A 104 2.24 7.96 -13.33
C THR A 104 0.83 7.38 -13.22
N ARG A 105 0.55 6.53 -12.24
CA ARG A 105 -0.75 5.86 -12.10
C ARG A 105 -1.67 6.65 -11.18
N THR A 106 -2.80 7.06 -11.74
CA THR A 106 -3.99 7.52 -11.02
C THR A 106 -4.96 6.33 -10.90
N GLY A 107 -5.24 5.84 -9.69
CA GLY A 107 -6.12 4.69 -9.49
C GLY A 107 -6.02 4.03 -8.12
N THR A 108 -6.87 3.01 -7.88
CA THR A 108 -6.97 2.27 -6.61
C THR A 108 -5.62 1.66 -6.22
N PRO A 109 -5.14 1.87 -4.97
CA PRO A 109 -3.74 1.61 -4.60
C PRO A 109 -3.35 0.13 -4.48
N CYS A 110 -4.33 -0.78 -4.39
CA CYS A 110 -4.13 -2.21 -4.21
C CYS A 110 -4.79 -2.96 -5.38
N GLU A 111 -4.10 -3.93 -5.97
CA GLU A 111 -4.69 -4.78 -7.01
C GLU A 111 -5.78 -5.71 -6.45
N ALA A 112 -5.62 -6.19 -5.22
CA ALA A 112 -6.59 -7.07 -4.58
C ALA A 112 -7.93 -6.36 -4.29
N ASP A 113 -7.90 -5.05 -4.06
CA ASP A 113 -9.07 -4.24 -3.75
C ASP A 113 -9.53 -3.32 -4.90
N ARG A 114 -9.00 -3.52 -6.12
CA ARG A 114 -9.28 -2.62 -7.25
C ARG A 114 -10.78 -2.43 -7.49
N ASP A 115 -11.55 -3.49 -7.29
CA ASP A 115 -13.00 -3.53 -7.52
C ASP A 115 -13.81 -3.71 -6.23
N ALA A 116 -13.19 -3.44 -5.08
CA ALA A 116 -13.88 -3.56 -3.81
C ALA A 116 -14.94 -2.45 -3.66
N HIS A 117 -16.21 -2.88 -3.59
CA HIS A 117 -17.38 -1.98 -3.51
C HIS A 117 -17.33 -0.99 -2.35
N TYR A 118 -16.57 -1.25 -1.28
CA TYR A 118 -16.45 -0.33 -0.16
C TYR A 118 -15.60 0.92 -0.47
N TRP A 119 -14.89 0.95 -1.60
CA TRP A 119 -14.23 2.16 -2.12
C TRP A 119 -15.14 3.03 -2.98
N ASP A 120 -16.28 2.51 -3.42
CA ASP A 120 -17.22 3.18 -4.30
C ASP A 120 -18.22 4.03 -3.49
N PRO A 121 -18.26 5.36 -3.70
CA PRO A 121 -19.19 6.24 -2.98
C PRO A 121 -20.66 5.90 -3.24
N GLU A 122 -21.01 5.23 -4.35
CA GLU A 122 -22.38 4.77 -4.59
C GLU A 122 -22.81 3.68 -3.61
N TYR A 123 -21.88 2.94 -3.01
CA TYR A 123 -22.19 1.92 -2.00
C TYR A 123 -22.08 2.45 -0.58
N VAL A 124 -21.01 3.18 -0.24
CA VAL A 124 -20.75 3.59 1.15
C VAL A 124 -21.13 5.04 1.47
N GLY A 125 -21.27 5.88 0.44
CA GLY A 125 -21.41 7.33 0.58
C GLY A 125 -20.09 8.05 0.86
N GLU A 126 -20.01 9.32 0.44
CA GLU A 126 -18.76 10.11 0.48
C GLU A 126 -18.16 10.24 1.90
N VAL A 127 -18.99 10.44 2.92
CA VAL A 127 -18.50 10.64 4.30
C VAL A 127 -17.80 9.38 4.82
N MET A 128 -18.39 8.19 4.61
CA MET A 128 -17.75 6.94 5.03
C MET A 128 -16.52 6.63 4.18
N ARG A 129 -16.56 6.94 2.88
CA ARG A 129 -15.42 6.78 1.98
C ARG A 129 -14.20 7.59 2.44
N VAL A 130 -14.41 8.85 2.86
CA VAL A 130 -13.35 9.68 3.45
C VAL A 130 -12.79 9.04 4.71
N ASP A 131 -13.63 8.59 5.65
CA ASP A 131 -13.16 7.93 6.87
C ASP A 131 -12.36 6.64 6.56
N LEU A 132 -12.80 5.85 5.57
CA LEU A 132 -12.12 4.63 5.10
C LEU A 132 -10.73 4.94 4.52
N VAL A 133 -10.63 5.95 3.64
CA VAL A 133 -9.36 6.34 3.02
C VAL A 133 -8.39 6.90 4.07
N GLN A 134 -8.87 7.70 5.02
CA GLN A 134 -8.04 8.18 6.14
C GLN A 134 -7.53 7.01 6.99
N THR A 135 -8.39 6.01 7.24
CA THR A 135 -7.99 4.80 7.98
C THR A 135 -6.95 4.01 7.20
N TRP A 136 -7.14 3.84 5.89
CA TRP A 136 -6.17 3.18 5.01
C TRP A 136 -4.78 3.79 5.11
N TYR A 137 -4.65 5.12 5.01
CA TYR A 137 -3.36 5.79 5.22
C TYR A 137 -2.77 5.56 6.62
N ARG A 138 -3.58 5.43 7.66
CA ARG A 138 -3.10 5.20 9.03
C ARG A 138 -2.61 3.77 9.26
N VAL A 139 -3.33 2.77 8.74
CA VAL A 139 -3.06 1.36 9.08
C VAL A 139 -2.13 0.67 8.10
N SER A 140 -2.11 1.10 6.83
CA SER A 140 -1.23 0.55 5.80
C SER A 140 0.24 0.87 6.07
N LEU A 141 1.13 -0.05 5.66
CA LEU A 141 2.57 0.18 5.69
C LEU A 141 3.04 0.56 4.28
N PHE A 142 3.42 1.81 4.10
CA PHE A 142 3.92 2.32 2.83
C PHE A 142 5.40 2.01 2.69
N TYR A 143 5.75 1.18 1.71
CA TYR A 143 7.11 0.73 1.45
C TYR A 143 7.70 1.42 0.22
N PHE A 144 8.59 2.37 0.45
CA PHE A 144 9.40 3.05 -0.56
C PHE A 144 10.65 2.21 -0.85
N TRP A 145 10.54 1.37 -1.88
CA TRP A 145 11.51 0.33 -2.21
C TRP A 145 12.48 0.74 -3.32
N ASP A 146 12.09 1.69 -4.18
CA ASP A 146 12.89 2.11 -5.33
C ASP A 146 13.88 3.21 -4.93
N ARG A 147 14.99 2.76 -4.36
CA ARG A 147 16.06 3.59 -3.77
C ARG A 147 16.41 4.85 -4.57
N PRO A 148 16.72 4.79 -5.89
CA PRO A 148 17.12 5.96 -6.67
C PRO A 148 16.00 7.00 -6.85
N LYS A 149 14.73 6.58 -6.72
CA LYS A 149 13.55 7.44 -6.93
C LYS A 149 12.78 7.74 -5.66
N ASN A 150 13.27 7.27 -4.50
CA ASN A 150 12.57 7.45 -3.23
C ASN A 150 12.23 8.91 -2.95
N VAL A 151 13.13 9.86 -3.24
CA VAL A 151 12.88 11.29 -2.99
C VAL A 151 11.68 11.82 -3.79
N GLU A 152 11.66 11.57 -5.10
CA GLU A 152 10.58 11.99 -5.99
C GLU A 152 9.25 11.31 -5.63
N VAL A 153 9.31 10.01 -5.33
CA VAL A 153 8.13 9.23 -4.96
C VAL A 153 7.59 9.67 -3.61
N ILE A 154 8.43 9.95 -2.62
CA ILE A 154 8.03 10.51 -1.32
C ILE A 154 7.33 11.85 -1.51
N GLU A 155 7.94 12.77 -2.27
CA GLU A 155 7.37 14.09 -2.50
C GLU A 155 5.99 14.03 -3.14
N HIS A 156 5.89 13.25 -4.22
CA HIS A 156 4.63 13.07 -4.92
C HIS A 156 3.60 12.36 -4.04
N PHE A 157 3.98 11.25 -3.41
CA PHE A 157 3.08 10.48 -2.54
C PHE A 157 2.54 11.32 -1.39
N MET A 158 3.36 12.17 -0.76
CA MET A 158 2.94 12.95 0.40
C MET A 158 2.01 14.10 0.04
N THR A 159 2.09 14.63 -1.17
CA THR A 159 1.35 15.83 -1.60
C THR A 159 0.20 15.55 -2.57
N HIS A 160 0.24 14.43 -3.28
CA HIS A 160 -0.76 14.10 -4.30
C HIS A 160 -1.94 13.34 -3.70
N ASP A 161 -3.12 13.92 -3.84
CA ASP A 161 -4.37 13.27 -3.48
C ASP A 161 -4.81 12.29 -4.57
N ARG A 162 -4.38 11.05 -4.42
CA ARG A 162 -4.76 9.96 -5.32
C ARG A 162 -6.26 9.69 -5.37
N TRP A 163 -6.99 9.95 -4.29
CA TRP A 163 -8.40 9.59 -4.20
C TRP A 163 -9.32 10.71 -4.69
N GLY A 164 -8.80 11.91 -4.90
CA GLY A 164 -9.58 13.08 -5.33
C GLY A 164 -10.59 13.55 -4.29
N LEU A 165 -10.28 13.36 -3.01
CA LEU A 165 -11.14 13.66 -1.86
C LEU A 165 -10.73 14.94 -1.09
N GLY A 166 -9.74 15.67 -1.60
CA GLY A 166 -9.09 16.80 -0.92
C GLY A 166 -8.17 16.37 0.24
N LEU A 167 -7.73 15.11 0.28
CA LEU A 167 -6.91 14.59 1.38
C LEU A 167 -5.43 14.77 1.10
N LYS A 168 -4.67 15.13 2.13
CA LYS A 168 -3.21 15.21 2.05
C LYS A 168 -2.59 14.00 2.76
N PRO A 169 -1.92 13.09 2.03
CA PRO A 169 -1.42 11.85 2.62
C PRO A 169 -0.53 12.05 3.85
N TYR A 170 0.34 13.07 3.88
CA TYR A 170 1.20 13.34 5.05
C TYR A 170 0.42 13.62 6.35
N GLU A 171 -0.86 14.00 6.28
CA GLU A 171 -1.71 14.25 7.46
C GLU A 171 -2.29 12.96 8.04
N HIS A 172 -2.21 11.85 7.31
CA HIS A 172 -2.87 10.59 7.66
C HIS A 172 -1.90 9.42 7.79
N VAL A 173 -0.79 9.43 7.05
CA VAL A 173 0.24 8.39 7.11
C VAL A 173 0.75 8.21 8.54
N ALA A 174 0.79 6.96 9.00
CA ALA A 174 1.31 6.64 10.33
C ALA A 174 2.38 5.53 10.33
N ARG A 175 2.58 4.83 9.21
CA ARG A 175 3.55 3.73 9.09
C ARG A 175 4.27 3.81 7.76
N VAL A 176 5.59 3.94 7.81
CA VAL A 176 6.43 4.05 6.61
C VAL A 176 7.59 3.07 6.74
N ARG A 177 7.91 2.42 5.63
CA ARG A 177 9.17 1.70 5.44
C ARG A 177 9.92 2.33 4.27
N PHE A 178 11.21 2.54 4.42
CA PHE A 178 12.09 2.82 3.29
C PHE A 178 13.38 2.02 3.45
N ASP A 179 13.85 1.55 2.31
CA ASP A 179 15.16 0.95 2.18
C ASP A 179 16.07 2.05 1.58
N LEU A 180 17.20 2.31 2.21
CA LEU A 180 18.17 3.36 1.92
C LEU A 180 19.44 2.77 1.30
N GLY A 181 20.16 3.58 0.54
CA GLY A 181 21.36 3.18 -0.19
C GLY A 181 21.14 3.19 -1.70
N ASP A 182 22.04 2.57 -2.44
CA ASP A 182 21.97 2.48 -3.90
C ASP A 182 21.64 1.05 -4.33
N THR A 183 21.02 0.90 -5.50
CA THR A 183 20.70 -0.37 -6.15
C THR A 183 21.92 -1.12 -6.64
N ILE A 184 23.00 -0.43 -7.01
CA ILE A 184 24.16 -1.03 -7.66
C ILE A 184 25.41 -0.30 -7.20
N ILE A 185 26.27 -0.99 -6.46
CA ILE A 185 27.66 -0.55 -6.23
C ILE A 185 28.61 -1.66 -6.61
N HIS A 186 28.20 -2.90 -6.36
CA HIS A 186 28.90 -4.11 -6.76
C HIS A 186 27.89 -5.10 -7.34
N HIS A 187 27.44 -4.87 -8.58
CA HIS A 187 26.86 -6.01 -9.30
C HIS A 187 27.96 -7.07 -9.44
N ASP A 188 27.57 -8.34 -9.32
CA ASP A 188 28.35 -9.58 -9.49
C ASP A 188 28.98 -9.72 -10.90
N PHE A 189 29.56 -8.65 -11.44
CA PHE A 189 30.39 -8.67 -12.62
C PHE A 189 31.74 -9.23 -12.22
N HIS A 190 31.81 -10.56 -12.21
CA HIS A 190 33.06 -11.30 -12.28
C HIS A 190 34.00 -10.86 -13.44
N GLN A 191 33.70 -9.82 -14.24
CA GLN A 191 34.48 -9.48 -15.44
C GLN A 191 34.69 -8.00 -15.78
N GLN A 192 34.02 -7.01 -15.15
CA GLN A 192 34.27 -5.59 -15.46
C GLN A 192 34.22 -4.72 -14.20
N GLN A 193 35.39 -4.26 -13.76
CA GLN A 193 35.58 -3.26 -12.71
C GLN A 193 35.11 -1.89 -13.21
N GLU A 194 33.80 -1.62 -13.19
CA GLU A 194 33.40 -0.22 -13.13
C GLU A 194 33.79 0.32 -11.74
N PRO A 195 34.48 1.46 -11.65
CA PRO A 195 34.85 2.04 -10.37
C PRO A 195 33.59 2.37 -9.58
N CYS A 196 33.58 2.03 -8.28
CA CYS A 196 32.61 2.59 -7.33
C CYS A 196 32.51 4.10 -7.56
N ILE A 197 31.28 4.64 -7.62
CA ILE A 197 31.02 6.09 -7.68
C ILE A 197 30.58 6.52 -6.27
N PRO A 198 31.51 6.80 -5.34
CA PRO A 198 31.17 6.97 -3.93
C PRO A 198 30.50 8.31 -3.68
N GLU A 199 30.60 9.28 -4.61
CA GLU A 199 30.11 10.64 -4.41
C GLU A 199 28.58 10.72 -4.33
N GLN A 200 27.85 9.81 -4.98
CA GLN A 200 26.38 9.87 -5.02
C GLN A 200 25.72 9.09 -3.87
N TYR A 201 26.44 8.15 -3.29
CA TYR A 201 25.89 7.21 -2.32
C TYR A 201 25.42 7.85 -1.00
N PRO A 202 26.14 8.82 -0.38
CA PRO A 202 25.62 9.50 0.82
C PRO A 202 24.25 10.15 0.58
N MET A 203 24.05 10.74 -0.60
CA MET A 203 22.79 11.39 -0.96
C MET A 203 21.62 10.39 -1.05
N THR A 204 21.84 9.18 -1.58
CA THR A 204 20.76 8.17 -1.70
C THR A 204 20.31 7.62 -0.34
N ILE A 205 21.12 7.80 0.70
CA ILE A 205 20.74 7.47 2.08
C ILE A 205 20.07 8.64 2.79
N THR A 206 20.66 9.83 2.73
CA THR A 206 20.23 10.95 3.59
C THR A 206 19.07 11.75 2.99
N GLU A 207 19.00 11.91 1.67
CA GLU A 207 17.96 12.72 1.03
C GLU A 207 16.53 12.20 1.26
N PRO A 208 16.23 10.88 1.20
CA PRO A 208 14.90 10.39 1.56
C PRO A 208 14.50 10.73 3.00
N LEU A 209 15.44 10.67 3.95
CA LEU A 209 15.21 11.02 5.35
C LEU A 209 14.93 12.51 5.52
N LYS A 210 15.78 13.36 4.92
CA LYS A 210 15.59 14.81 4.91
C LYS A 210 14.24 15.18 4.30
N LYS A 211 13.88 14.56 3.18
CA LYS A 211 12.61 14.81 2.51
C LYS A 211 11.43 14.43 3.39
N MET A 212 11.50 13.31 4.11
CA MET A 212 10.48 12.95 5.10
C MET A 212 10.40 13.97 6.23
N ALA A 213 11.53 14.39 6.78
CA ALA A 213 11.58 15.35 7.89
C ALA A 213 11.00 16.74 7.54
N GLN A 214 10.89 17.09 6.25
CA GLN A 214 10.25 18.34 5.80
C GLN A 214 8.72 18.33 6.01
N PHE A 215 8.08 17.17 6.11
CA PHE A 215 6.64 17.08 6.32
C PHE A 215 6.29 17.11 7.80
N SER A 216 5.31 17.94 8.16
CA SER A 216 4.76 17.97 9.51
C SER A 216 3.73 16.85 9.68
N PHE A 217 4.14 15.68 10.14
CA PHE A 217 3.22 14.56 10.38
C PHE A 217 2.51 14.68 11.74
N PRO A 218 1.18 14.88 11.77
CA PRO A 218 0.45 14.96 13.04
C PRO A 218 0.37 13.62 13.77
N ASN A 219 0.44 12.49 13.05
CA ASN A 219 0.13 11.16 13.61
C ASN A 219 1.32 10.42 14.24
N ARG A 220 2.44 11.09 14.51
CA ARG A 220 3.66 10.47 15.08
C ARG A 220 4.05 9.16 14.36
N VAL A 221 4.52 9.30 13.13
CA VAL A 221 4.83 8.19 12.22
C VAL A 221 5.77 7.16 12.86
N LYS A 222 5.52 5.89 12.57
CA LYS A 222 6.42 4.76 12.82
C LYS A 222 7.21 4.47 11.55
N PHE A 223 8.51 4.71 11.58
CA PHE A 223 9.43 4.40 10.49
C PHE A 223 10.11 3.05 10.69
N LEU A 224 10.19 2.28 9.63
CA LEU A 224 11.08 1.13 9.51
C LEU A 224 12.11 1.45 8.44
N ILE A 225 13.36 1.61 8.86
CA ILE A 225 14.45 2.13 8.06
C ILE A 225 15.44 1.00 7.85
N ARG A 226 15.71 0.63 6.61
CA ARG A 226 16.77 -0.33 6.29
C ARG A 226 17.89 0.37 5.57
N ILE A 227 19.13 0.17 6.00
CA ILE A 227 20.31 0.73 5.34
C ILE A 227 21.04 -0.41 4.62
N HIS A 228 21.27 -0.22 3.32
CA HIS A 228 21.95 -1.19 2.46
C HIS A 228 23.19 -0.57 1.82
N THR A 229 24.37 -1.05 2.20
CA THR A 229 25.68 -0.70 1.62
C THR A 229 26.15 -1.65 0.54
N LEU A 230 25.47 -2.78 0.34
CA LEU A 230 25.71 -3.75 -0.73
C LEU A 230 27.20 -4.12 -0.88
N GLY A 231 27.88 -4.36 0.25
CA GLY A 231 29.31 -4.73 0.26
C GLY A 231 30.28 -3.55 0.13
N SER A 232 29.82 -2.31 -0.04
CA SER A 232 30.72 -1.15 -0.17
C SER A 232 31.58 -0.90 1.06
N LEU A 233 31.14 -1.36 2.23
CA LEU A 233 31.97 -1.34 3.44
C LEU A 233 33.10 -2.37 3.37
N GLU A 234 32.82 -3.57 2.85
CA GLU A 234 33.79 -4.66 2.70
C GLU A 234 34.81 -4.37 1.61
N HIS A 235 34.40 -3.67 0.54
CA HIS A 235 35.26 -3.29 -0.58
C HIS A 235 35.96 -1.93 -0.40
N ALA A 236 35.85 -1.32 0.78
CA ALA A 236 36.43 -0.01 1.08
C ALA A 236 36.08 1.08 0.04
N CYS A 237 34.86 1.05 -0.50
CA CYS A 237 34.42 2.05 -1.49
C CYS A 237 34.19 3.43 -0.88
N PHE A 238 34.13 3.53 0.45
CA PHE A 238 34.11 4.80 1.17
C PHE A 238 35.47 5.09 1.78
N ARG A 239 35.93 6.34 1.60
CA ARG A 239 36.98 6.88 2.45
C ARG A 239 36.40 7.05 3.86
N GLY A 240 37.23 6.85 4.90
CA GLY A 240 36.77 6.86 6.29
C GLY A 240 36.06 8.17 6.71
N ASP A 241 36.47 9.30 6.14
CA ASP A 241 35.85 10.61 6.32
C ASP A 241 34.46 10.70 5.66
N GLN A 242 34.31 10.22 4.42
CA GLN A 242 33.01 10.17 3.73
C GLN A 242 31.98 9.36 4.51
N TYR A 243 32.41 8.22 5.03
CA TYR A 243 31.56 7.36 5.84
C TYR A 243 31.16 8.02 7.18
N CYS A 244 32.10 8.67 7.87
CA CYS A 244 31.80 9.40 9.10
C CYS A 244 30.81 10.54 8.85
N ASN A 245 30.99 11.32 7.78
CA ASN A 245 30.08 12.40 7.42
C ASN A 245 28.67 11.88 7.12
N MET A 246 28.57 10.81 6.34
CA MET A 246 27.29 10.15 6.03
C MET A 246 26.57 9.68 7.29
N LEU A 247 27.31 9.05 8.22
CA LEU A 247 26.74 8.64 9.51
C LEU A 247 26.22 9.82 10.31
N GLU A 248 27.00 10.90 10.39
CA GLU A 248 26.61 12.11 11.12
C GLU A 248 25.35 12.76 10.54
N GLU A 249 25.18 12.74 9.21
CA GLU A 249 23.95 13.18 8.54
C GLU A 249 22.75 12.28 8.88
N ILE A 250 22.87 10.96 8.72
CA ILE A 250 21.79 9.99 9.07
C ILE A 250 21.34 10.22 10.51
N ILE A 251 22.30 10.34 11.40
CA ILE A 251 22.11 10.63 12.82
C ILE A 251 21.34 11.93 13.04
N ALA A 252 21.68 12.99 12.31
CA ALA A 252 21.05 14.29 12.44
C ALA A 252 19.59 14.21 11.98
N ASP A 253 19.33 13.51 10.88
CA ASP A 253 17.99 13.29 10.36
C ASP A 253 17.13 12.44 11.30
N LEU A 254 17.70 11.36 11.88
CA LEU A 254 17.01 10.55 12.89
C LEU A 254 16.69 11.37 14.16
N LYS A 255 17.58 12.28 14.57
CA LYS A 255 17.31 13.22 15.68
C LYS A 255 16.17 14.18 15.32
N ALA A 256 16.13 14.68 14.09
CA ALA A 256 15.04 15.53 13.62
C ALA A 256 13.70 14.78 13.65
N LEU A 257 13.65 13.55 13.12
CA LEU A 257 12.46 12.69 13.17
C LEU A 257 12.01 12.43 14.62
N ARG A 258 12.94 12.11 15.53
CA ARG A 258 12.62 11.90 16.95
C ARG A 258 12.05 13.16 17.60
N SER A 259 12.65 14.32 17.30
CA SER A 259 12.22 15.61 17.85
C SER A 259 10.83 16.01 17.37
N GLY A 260 10.44 15.58 16.15
CA GLY A 260 9.06 15.64 15.65
C GLY A 260 8.08 14.67 16.33
N GLY A 261 8.53 13.89 17.32
CA GLY A 261 7.71 12.92 18.04
C GLY A 261 7.52 11.59 17.30
N HIS A 262 8.28 11.35 16.22
CA HIS A 262 8.20 10.11 15.46
C HIS A 262 8.95 8.96 16.14
N ARG A 263 8.51 7.75 15.80
CA ARG A 263 9.17 6.51 16.21
C ARG A 263 9.87 5.90 15.01
N PHE A 264 11.01 5.28 15.22
CA PHE A 264 11.69 4.60 14.15
C PHE A 264 12.43 3.36 14.65
N ARG A 265 12.62 2.40 13.74
CA ARG A 265 13.51 1.24 13.86
C ARG A 265 14.46 1.29 12.68
N VAL A 266 15.76 1.35 12.94
CA VAL A 266 16.82 1.30 11.93
C VAL A 266 17.43 -0.10 11.97
N GLU A 267 17.48 -0.76 10.82
CA GLU A 267 18.12 -2.05 10.61
C GLU A 267 19.27 -1.86 9.61
N TRP A 268 20.47 -2.33 9.96
CA TRP A 268 21.64 -2.26 9.08
C TRP A 268 22.25 -3.66 8.95
N SER A 269 21.86 -4.37 7.89
CA SER A 269 22.17 -5.80 7.75
C SER A 269 23.67 -6.10 7.64
N GLU A 270 24.46 -5.23 7.01
CA GLU A 270 25.91 -5.46 6.85
C GLU A 270 26.74 -5.14 8.10
N LEU A 271 26.16 -4.50 9.11
CA LEU A 271 26.82 -4.21 10.39
C LEU A 271 26.36 -5.20 11.47
N ASP A 272 26.53 -6.51 11.24
CA ASP A 272 26.10 -7.56 12.17
C ASP A 272 24.58 -7.51 12.49
N ASN A 273 23.74 -7.09 11.53
CA ASN A 273 22.31 -6.83 11.72
C ASN A 273 22.01 -5.84 12.85
N LEU A 274 22.81 -4.78 12.97
CA LEU A 274 22.62 -3.74 13.97
C LEU A 274 21.19 -3.18 13.91
N GLU A 275 20.56 -3.10 15.06
CA GLU A 275 19.20 -2.60 15.22
C GLU A 275 19.14 -1.45 16.22
N PHE A 276 18.47 -0.36 15.85
CA PHE A 276 18.23 0.78 16.73
C PHE A 276 16.79 1.23 16.69
N ALA A 277 16.13 1.32 17.84
CA ALA A 277 14.73 1.70 17.93
C ALA A 277 14.50 2.82 18.94
N SER A 278 13.83 3.89 18.52
CA SER A 278 13.69 5.09 19.35
C SER A 278 12.76 4.94 20.56
N ASN A 279 11.95 3.87 20.61
CA ASN A 279 10.99 3.58 21.67
C ASN A 279 11.45 2.53 22.69
N THR A 280 12.46 1.73 22.35
CA THR A 280 12.93 0.61 23.19
C THR A 280 14.39 0.69 23.55
N SER A 281 15.17 1.60 22.97
CA SER A 281 16.62 1.58 23.17
C SER A 281 16.99 1.92 24.61
N THR A 282 17.42 0.88 25.32
CA THR A 282 18.32 0.94 26.48
C THR A 282 19.67 1.56 26.11
N LEU A 283 20.05 1.47 24.83
CA LEU A 283 21.22 2.13 24.26
C LEU A 283 20.93 3.61 24.01
N SER A 284 21.73 4.46 24.65
CA SER A 284 21.76 5.89 24.34
C SER A 284 22.24 6.08 22.90
N TYR A 285 21.91 7.24 22.33
CA TYR A 285 22.39 7.64 21.01
C TYR A 285 23.93 7.52 20.89
N ASP A 286 24.66 7.89 21.94
CA ASP A 286 26.13 7.80 21.97
C ASP A 286 26.62 6.35 21.95
N ALA A 287 25.88 5.46 22.63
CA ALA A 287 26.19 4.03 22.62
C ALA A 287 25.97 3.42 21.24
N TRP A 288 24.88 3.80 20.54
CA TRP A 288 24.65 3.36 19.16
C TRP A 288 25.70 3.88 18.18
N ASN A 289 26.07 5.16 18.28
CA ASN A 289 27.17 5.72 17.49
C ASN A 289 28.51 5.00 17.78
N GLY A 290 28.76 4.63 19.04
CA GLY A 290 29.90 3.81 19.44
C GLY A 290 29.88 2.42 18.79
N GLU A 291 28.74 1.74 18.81
CA GLU A 291 28.57 0.41 18.19
C GLU A 291 28.78 0.44 16.68
N ILE A 292 28.22 1.44 15.99
CA ILE A 292 28.45 1.64 14.54
C ILE A 292 29.94 1.85 14.28
N ARG A 293 30.57 2.79 14.98
CA ARG A 293 32.00 3.08 14.78
C ARG A 293 32.87 1.85 15.06
N SER A 294 32.55 1.07 16.08
CA SER A 294 33.22 -0.20 16.35
C SER A 294 32.97 -1.25 15.26
N ALA A 295 31.75 -1.40 14.76
CA ALA A 295 31.43 -2.34 13.68
C ALA A 295 32.20 -2.00 12.40
N VAL A 296 32.29 -0.71 12.08
CA VAL A 296 33.00 -0.22 10.90
C VAL A 296 34.49 -0.40 11.04
N ALA A 297 35.07 -0.09 12.20
CA ALA A 297 36.49 -0.35 12.45
C ALA A 297 36.83 -1.84 12.27
N ARG A 298 35.94 -2.77 12.66
CA ARG A 298 36.13 -4.21 12.42
C ARG A 298 36.11 -4.59 10.94
N LEU A 299 35.33 -3.90 10.11
CA LEU A 299 35.26 -4.15 8.67
C LEU A 299 36.48 -3.61 7.93
N VAL A 300 36.98 -2.42 8.31
CA VAL A 300 38.16 -1.80 7.68
C VAL A 300 39.46 -2.56 7.97
N HIS A 301 39.52 -3.34 9.04
CA HIS A 301 40.71 -4.10 9.45
C HIS A 301 40.71 -5.58 9.00
N LYS A 302 39.69 -6.04 8.29
CA LYS A 302 39.66 -7.38 7.67
C LYS A 302 40.28 -7.34 6.28
#